data_AF-A0A1F7WHJ6-F1
#
_entry.id   AF-A0A1F7WHJ6-F1
#
_cell.length_a   1.000
_cell.length_b   1.000
_cell.length_c   1.000
_cell.angle_alpha   90.00
_cell.angle_beta   90.00
_cell.angle_gamma   90.00
#
_symmetry.space_group_name_H-M   'P 1'
#
loop_
_entity.id
_entity.type
_entity.pdbx_description
1 polymer ?
#
loop_
_entity_poly.entity_id
_entity_poly.type
_entity_poly.pdbx_seq_one_letter_code
_entity_poly.pdbx_strand_id
1 'polypeptide(L)'
;MAATSSYVARRDPSVRGKFALIMGVAIAVLGYVMMTISSSPTVKGASFLWLPAALQLAAGVWLGPWYGFLAGGLGAYAAGILAYGGWGPQDLIQNLIAGGFANAMLPAILFSLLRVDPTLGAKRPSDVLAGAYRMLILVLVVLGAGMFNKVVPLPGPWSLALPFVALVVGARVLLSGLQLDKRSFVTAIGIAVFICAVSAFIGALGAMYTGKTLVQAIADPGIGWFVGDTVSAILGLYLLPLYPERLRAAGIIK
;
A
#
# COMPACT_ATOMS: atom_id res chain seq x y z
N MET A 1 -14.29 7.82 -33.26
CA MET A 1 -13.74 8.32 -31.98
C MET A 1 -14.69 9.27 -31.23
N ALA A 2 -15.52 10.09 -31.91
CA ALA A 2 -16.49 10.97 -31.23
C ALA A 2 -17.64 10.23 -30.49
N ALA A 3 -18.11 9.08 -31.01
CA ALA A 3 -19.20 8.31 -30.41
C ALA A 3 -18.81 7.58 -29.09
N THR A 4 -17.53 7.24 -28.91
CA THR A 4 -17.04 6.59 -27.69
C THR A 4 -16.93 7.59 -26.53
N SER A 5 -16.56 8.84 -26.84
CA SER A 5 -16.47 9.95 -25.88
C SER A 5 -17.84 10.33 -25.30
N SER A 6 -18.88 10.39 -26.14
CA SER A 6 -20.25 10.69 -25.69
C SER A 6 -20.91 9.54 -24.91
N TYR A 7 -20.49 8.30 -25.15
CA TYR A 7 -21.00 7.12 -24.44
C TYR A 7 -20.42 6.99 -23.02
N VAL A 8 -19.14 7.32 -22.81
CA VAL A 8 -18.52 7.33 -21.47
C VAL A 8 -19.13 8.43 -20.58
N ALA A 9 -19.50 9.58 -21.16
CA ALA A 9 -20.15 10.68 -20.44
C ALA A 9 -21.59 10.38 -19.97
N ARG A 10 -22.25 9.34 -20.51
CA ARG A 10 -23.63 8.96 -20.17
C ARG A 10 -23.75 7.81 -19.16
N ARG A 11 -22.65 7.31 -18.60
CA ARG A 11 -22.71 6.23 -17.61
C ARG A 11 -23.23 6.75 -16.27
N ASP A 12 -24.09 5.94 -15.64
CA ASP A 12 -24.69 6.24 -14.35
C ASP A 12 -23.58 6.52 -13.30
N PRO A 13 -23.50 7.74 -12.74
CA PRO A 13 -22.50 8.10 -11.75
C PRO A 13 -22.59 7.24 -10.48
N SER A 14 -23.72 6.55 -10.24
CA SER A 14 -23.89 5.62 -9.12
C SER A 14 -23.01 4.38 -9.21
N VAL A 15 -22.54 3.98 -10.40
CA VAL A 15 -21.73 2.76 -10.60
C VAL A 15 -20.41 2.85 -9.82
N ARG A 16 -19.78 4.02 -9.80
CA ARG A 16 -18.54 4.25 -9.05
C ARG A 16 -18.76 4.13 -7.54
N GLY A 17 -19.87 4.67 -7.03
CA GLY A 17 -20.25 4.54 -5.63
C GLY A 17 -20.56 3.09 -5.23
N LYS A 18 -21.29 2.36 -6.08
CA LYS A 18 -21.57 0.93 -5.87
C LYS A 18 -20.29 0.08 -5.88
N PHE A 19 -19.35 0.38 -6.77
CA PHE A 19 -18.06 -0.31 -6.76
C PHE A 19 -17.23 0.02 -5.52
N ALA A 20 -17.24 1.27 -5.05
CA ALA A 20 -16.60 1.65 -3.78
C ALA A 20 -17.19 0.88 -2.60
N LEU A 21 -18.52 0.68 -2.57
CA LEU A 21 -19.18 -0.15 -1.56
C LEU A 21 -18.71 -1.61 -1.63
N ILE A 22 -18.65 -2.21 -2.83
CA ILE A 22 -18.16 -3.59 -3.01
C ILE A 22 -16.72 -3.73 -2.53
N MET A 23 -15.84 -2.77 -2.87
CA MET A 23 -14.47 -2.73 -2.37
C MET A 23 -14.42 -2.62 -0.84
N GLY A 24 -15.24 -1.75 -0.26
CA GLY A 24 -15.34 -1.61 1.20
C GLY A 24 -15.78 -2.90 1.89
N VAL A 25 -16.76 -3.62 1.33
CA VAL A 25 -17.20 -4.93 1.83
C VAL A 25 -16.08 -5.96 1.72
N ALA A 26 -15.38 -6.02 0.57
CA ALA A 26 -14.26 -6.95 0.39
C ALA A 26 -13.12 -6.68 1.38
N ILE A 27 -12.79 -5.41 1.62
CA ILE A 27 -11.82 -4.96 2.61
C ILE A 27 -12.26 -5.37 4.01
N ALA A 28 -13.54 -5.18 4.36
CA ALA A 28 -14.09 -5.56 5.65
C ALA A 28 -14.02 -7.07 5.89
N VAL A 29 -14.41 -7.89 4.90
CA VAL A 29 -14.39 -9.35 5.00
C VAL A 29 -12.96 -9.87 5.13
N LEU A 30 -12.04 -9.42 4.27
CA LEU A 30 -10.63 -9.83 4.36
C LEU A 30 -9.99 -9.35 5.65
N GLY A 31 -10.29 -8.11 6.06
CA GLY A 31 -9.78 -7.53 7.29
C GLY A 31 -10.25 -8.30 8.52
N TYR A 32 -11.53 -8.68 8.57
CA TYR A 32 -12.07 -9.54 9.62
C TYR A 32 -11.29 -10.86 9.69
N VAL A 33 -11.17 -11.57 8.57
CA VAL A 33 -10.45 -12.85 8.51
C VAL A 33 -8.99 -12.71 8.95
N MET A 34 -8.29 -11.68 8.46
CA MET A 34 -6.88 -11.44 8.83
C MET A 34 -6.74 -11.07 10.30
N MET A 35 -7.57 -10.18 10.82
CA MET A 35 -7.54 -9.82 12.25
C MET A 35 -7.92 -11.01 13.14
N THR A 36 -8.79 -11.91 12.70
CA THR A 36 -9.15 -13.10 13.49
C THR A 36 -8.07 -14.20 13.45
N ILE A 37 -7.35 -14.36 12.34
CA ILE A 37 -6.42 -15.49 12.15
C ILE A 37 -4.94 -15.10 12.36
N SER A 38 -4.55 -13.86 12.05
CA SER A 38 -3.14 -13.43 12.02
C SER A 38 -2.81 -12.23 12.92
N SER A 39 -3.74 -11.80 13.78
CA SER A 39 -3.43 -10.78 14.79
C SER A 39 -2.67 -11.36 15.98
N SER A 40 -1.71 -10.61 16.48
CA SER A 40 -1.09 -10.93 17.77
C SER A 40 -2.04 -10.56 18.91
N PRO A 41 -2.20 -11.39 19.95
CA PRO A 41 -2.96 -11.04 21.15
C PRO A 41 -2.47 -9.74 21.84
N THR A 42 -1.20 -9.38 21.66
CA THR A 42 -0.58 -8.18 22.22
C THR A 42 -0.80 -6.92 21.37
N VAL A 43 -1.31 -7.06 20.16
CA VAL A 43 -1.49 -5.98 19.19
C VAL A 43 -2.83 -6.12 18.47
N LYS A 44 -3.92 -5.79 19.19
CA LYS A 44 -5.28 -5.77 18.61
C LYS A 44 -5.27 -4.90 17.34
N GLY A 45 -5.71 -5.49 16.23
CA GLY A 45 -5.82 -4.81 14.94
C GLY A 45 -4.57 -4.82 14.05
N ALA A 46 -3.39 -5.21 14.56
CA ALA A 46 -2.20 -5.35 13.73
C ALA A 46 -2.00 -6.82 13.33
N SER A 47 -2.18 -7.11 12.04
CA SER A 47 -1.75 -8.38 11.45
C SER A 47 -0.32 -8.23 10.90
N PHE A 48 0.55 -9.21 11.13
CA PHE A 48 1.88 -9.25 10.50
C PHE A 48 1.84 -9.26 8.97
N LEU A 49 0.70 -9.62 8.39
CA LEU A 49 0.36 -9.47 6.97
C LEU A 49 -1.06 -8.92 6.87
N TRP A 50 -1.21 -7.68 6.36
CA TRP A 50 -2.50 -6.99 6.22
C TRP A 50 -2.92 -6.90 4.74
N LEU A 51 -3.43 -8.00 4.19
CA LEU A 51 -3.90 -8.05 2.80
C LEU A 51 -4.91 -6.95 2.42
N PRO A 52 -5.78 -6.44 3.31
CA PRO A 52 -6.64 -5.31 2.98
C PRO A 52 -5.90 -4.06 2.50
N ALA A 53 -4.64 -3.82 2.91
CA ALA A 53 -3.84 -2.70 2.38
C ALA A 53 -3.64 -2.78 0.86
N ALA A 54 -3.60 -3.99 0.29
CA ALA A 54 -3.54 -4.17 -1.17
C ALA A 54 -4.79 -3.60 -1.86
N LEU A 55 -5.96 -3.91 -1.30
CA LEU A 55 -7.25 -3.44 -1.81
C LEU A 55 -7.49 -1.97 -1.50
N GLN A 56 -7.00 -1.46 -0.37
CA GLN A 56 -7.06 -0.04 -0.02
C GLN A 56 -6.26 0.80 -1.03
N LEU A 57 -5.03 0.37 -1.36
CA LEU A 57 -4.21 1.02 -2.38
C LEU A 57 -4.93 1.00 -3.73
N ALA A 58 -5.42 -0.17 -4.16
CA ALA A 58 -6.11 -0.31 -5.43
C ALA A 58 -7.41 0.52 -5.48
N ALA A 59 -8.21 0.50 -4.41
CA ALA A 59 -9.41 1.33 -4.28
C ALA A 59 -9.07 2.81 -4.38
N GLY A 60 -8.01 3.26 -3.70
CA GLY A 60 -7.51 4.64 -3.78
C GLY A 60 -7.19 5.05 -5.21
N VAL A 61 -6.31 4.30 -5.87
CA VAL A 61 -5.82 4.64 -7.21
C VAL A 61 -6.94 4.54 -8.26
N TRP A 62 -7.83 3.56 -8.16
CA TRP A 62 -8.94 3.39 -9.13
C TRP A 62 -10.09 4.37 -8.89
N LEU A 63 -10.52 4.52 -7.64
CA LEU A 63 -11.72 5.28 -7.28
C LEU A 63 -11.41 6.72 -6.92
N GLY A 64 -10.15 7.13 -6.86
CA GLY A 64 -9.74 8.47 -6.45
C GLY A 64 -9.83 8.68 -4.93
N PRO A 65 -9.43 9.87 -4.45
CA PRO A 65 -9.18 10.10 -3.04
C PRO A 65 -10.39 9.86 -2.14
N TRP A 66 -11.57 10.39 -2.51
CA TRP A 66 -12.75 10.35 -1.64
C TRP A 66 -13.45 8.99 -1.61
N TYR A 67 -13.70 8.38 -2.77
CA TYR A 67 -14.29 7.05 -2.81
C TYR A 67 -13.31 5.98 -2.32
N GLY A 68 -12.01 6.17 -2.56
CA GLY A 68 -10.95 5.36 -1.97
C GLY A 68 -10.93 5.46 -0.45
N PHE A 69 -10.97 6.68 0.12
CA PHE A 69 -11.09 6.90 1.56
C PHE A 69 -12.29 6.17 2.16
N LEU A 70 -13.47 6.34 1.55
CA LEU A 70 -14.69 5.70 2.04
C LEU A 70 -14.61 4.17 1.97
N ALA A 71 -14.16 3.61 0.84
CA ALA A 71 -14.02 2.16 0.70
C ALA A 71 -12.97 1.60 1.67
N GLY A 72 -11.77 2.19 1.68
CA GLY A 72 -10.64 1.71 2.48
C GLY A 72 -10.82 1.92 3.98
N GLY A 73 -11.33 3.07 4.37
CA GLY A 73 -11.51 3.47 5.76
C GLY A 73 -12.73 2.82 6.40
N LEU A 74 -13.92 2.89 5.76
CA LEU A 74 -15.11 2.25 6.33
C LEU A 74 -14.98 0.73 6.30
N GLY A 75 -14.35 0.17 5.27
CA GLY A 75 -14.06 -1.26 5.19
C GLY A 75 -13.17 -1.74 6.34
N ALA A 76 -12.04 -1.05 6.59
CA ALA A 76 -11.14 -1.40 7.69
C ALA A 76 -11.80 -1.17 9.06
N TYR A 77 -12.56 -0.09 9.22
CA TYR A 77 -13.26 0.18 10.47
C TYR A 77 -14.31 -0.90 10.77
N ALA A 78 -15.09 -1.31 9.76
CA ALA A 78 -16.02 -2.42 9.87
C ALA A 78 -15.30 -3.75 10.21
N ALA A 79 -14.11 -3.99 9.66
CA ALA A 79 -13.31 -5.16 10.02
C ALA A 79 -12.95 -5.18 11.52
N GLY A 80 -12.49 -4.05 12.07
CA GLY A 80 -12.16 -3.95 13.51
C GLY A 80 -13.38 -4.15 14.43
N ILE A 81 -14.52 -3.59 14.02
CA ILE A 81 -15.81 -3.81 14.68
C ILE A 81 -16.16 -5.29 14.72
N LEU A 82 -16.06 -5.98 13.57
CA LEU A 82 -16.46 -7.38 13.45
C LEU A 82 -15.47 -8.33 14.15
N ALA A 83 -14.18 -8.04 14.09
CA ALA A 83 -13.14 -8.96 14.54
C ALA A 83 -13.02 -8.99 16.07
N TYR A 84 -13.14 -7.84 16.73
CA TYR A 84 -12.89 -7.74 18.16
C TYR A 84 -13.78 -6.71 18.88
N GLY A 85 -14.84 -6.22 18.23
CA GLY A 85 -15.76 -5.24 18.82
C GLY A 85 -15.11 -3.87 19.03
N GLY A 86 -14.17 -3.48 18.17
CA GLY A 86 -13.46 -2.20 18.26
C GLY A 86 -14.25 -1.04 17.67
N TRP A 87 -14.76 -0.14 18.51
CA TRP A 87 -15.49 1.07 18.12
C TRP A 87 -14.90 2.35 18.75
N GLY A 88 -13.77 2.23 19.45
CA GLY A 88 -13.22 3.32 20.24
C GLY A 88 -12.45 4.35 19.41
N PRO A 89 -12.00 5.46 20.02
CA PRO A 89 -11.12 6.44 19.37
C PRO A 89 -9.85 5.80 18.78
N GLN A 90 -9.31 4.78 19.46
CA GLN A 90 -8.19 3.98 18.96
C GLN A 90 -8.53 3.35 17.58
N ASP A 91 -9.68 2.69 17.46
CA ASP A 91 -10.10 2.00 16.23
C ASP A 91 -10.38 2.98 15.09
N LEU A 92 -10.88 4.17 15.41
CA LEU A 92 -11.05 5.23 14.43
C LEU A 92 -9.69 5.68 13.86
N ILE A 93 -8.67 5.82 14.71
CA ILE A 93 -7.31 6.17 14.27
C ILE A 93 -6.69 5.01 13.48
N GLN A 94 -6.72 3.81 14.04
CA GLN A 94 -6.02 2.63 13.54
C GLN A 94 -6.65 2.05 12.28
N ASN A 95 -7.98 2.10 12.15
CA ASN A 95 -8.67 1.46 11.03
C ASN A 95 -9.20 2.50 10.03
N LEU A 96 -9.97 3.49 10.49
CA LEU A 96 -10.58 4.49 9.59
C LEU A 96 -9.53 5.44 9.02
N ILE A 97 -8.68 6.02 9.87
CA ILE A 97 -7.69 7.01 9.42
C ILE A 97 -6.50 6.30 8.75
N ALA A 98 -5.87 5.31 9.38
CA ALA A 98 -4.75 4.62 8.72
C ALA A 98 -5.21 3.93 7.42
N GLY A 99 -6.32 3.19 7.45
CA GLY A 99 -6.84 2.48 6.28
C GLY A 99 -7.44 3.39 5.21
N GLY A 100 -8.21 4.40 5.59
CA GLY A 100 -8.89 5.31 4.65
C GLY A 100 -7.97 6.41 4.15
N PHE A 101 -7.32 7.14 5.05
CA PHE A 101 -6.47 8.26 4.67
C PHE A 101 -5.12 7.77 4.13
N ALA A 102 -4.35 7.01 4.92
CA ALA A 102 -3.00 6.65 4.52
C ALA A 102 -2.96 5.59 3.42
N ASN A 103 -3.73 4.51 3.55
CA ASN A 103 -3.65 3.38 2.62
C ASN A 103 -4.52 3.52 1.36
N ALA A 104 -5.48 4.44 1.31
CA ALA A 104 -6.35 4.63 0.13
C ALA A 104 -6.32 6.06 -0.44
N MET A 105 -6.63 7.08 0.35
CA MET A 105 -6.71 8.46 -0.14
C MET A 105 -5.35 9.00 -0.59
N LEU A 106 -4.33 8.84 0.24
CA LEU A 106 -2.97 9.31 -0.02
C LEU A 106 -2.34 8.67 -1.27
N PRO A 107 -2.47 7.34 -1.54
CA PRO A 107 -2.03 6.76 -2.81
C PRO A 107 -2.67 7.44 -4.01
N ALA A 108 -3.98 7.71 -3.97
CA ALA A 108 -4.69 8.38 -5.06
C ALA A 108 -4.10 9.78 -5.35
N ILE A 109 -3.84 10.53 -4.28
CA ILE A 109 -3.24 11.87 -4.35
C ILE A 109 -1.83 11.78 -4.93
N LEU A 110 -0.98 10.89 -4.40
CA LEU A 110 0.42 10.79 -4.81
C LEU A 110 0.58 10.27 -6.24
N PHE A 111 -0.21 9.27 -6.66
CA PHE A 111 -0.21 8.81 -8.06
C PHE A 111 -0.62 9.93 -9.01
N SER A 112 -1.64 10.73 -8.64
CA SER A 112 -2.08 11.87 -9.43
C SER A 112 -1.03 12.99 -9.48
N LEU A 113 -0.45 13.38 -8.34
CA LEU A 113 0.53 14.47 -8.25
C LEU A 113 1.84 14.12 -8.98
N LEU A 114 2.30 12.89 -8.81
CA LEU A 114 3.55 12.41 -9.41
C LEU A 114 3.36 11.87 -10.84
N ARG A 115 2.13 11.91 -11.36
CA ARG A 115 1.74 11.45 -12.71
C ARG A 115 2.19 10.02 -13.00
N VAL A 116 2.00 9.14 -12.02
CA VAL A 116 2.31 7.72 -12.14
C VAL A 116 1.20 7.03 -12.92
N ASP A 117 1.53 6.32 -13.99
CA ASP A 117 0.56 5.50 -14.70
C ASP A 117 0.20 4.26 -13.85
N PRO A 118 -1.07 4.07 -13.44
CA PRO A 118 -1.49 2.90 -12.67
C PRO A 118 -1.28 1.57 -13.40
N THR A 119 -1.17 1.57 -14.74
CA THR A 119 -0.84 0.36 -15.49
C THR A 119 0.63 -0.03 -15.36
N LEU A 120 1.48 0.89 -14.88
CA LEU A 120 2.93 0.72 -14.74
C LEU A 120 3.62 0.32 -16.06
N GLY A 121 2.96 0.56 -17.20
CA GLY A 121 3.40 0.08 -18.52
C GLY A 121 3.44 -1.44 -18.65
N ALA A 122 2.77 -2.17 -17.75
CA ALA A 122 2.80 -3.62 -17.70
C ALA A 122 1.97 -4.24 -18.83
N LYS A 123 2.59 -5.12 -19.62
CA LYS A 123 1.87 -5.93 -20.61
C LYS A 123 1.11 -7.07 -19.96
N ARG A 124 1.69 -7.66 -18.91
CA ARG A 124 1.05 -8.69 -18.09
C ARG A 124 1.20 -8.33 -16.61
N PRO A 125 0.20 -8.67 -15.78
CA PRO A 125 0.29 -8.47 -14.33
C PRO A 125 1.56 -9.10 -13.74
N SER A 126 1.94 -10.31 -14.20
CA SER A 126 3.12 -11.05 -13.72
C SER A 126 4.42 -10.25 -13.82
N ASP A 127 4.50 -9.31 -14.77
CA ASP A 127 5.67 -8.46 -14.94
C ASP A 127 5.83 -7.50 -13.74
N VAL A 128 4.72 -7.06 -13.11
CA VAL A 128 4.72 -6.26 -11.87
C VAL A 128 5.17 -7.08 -10.65
N LEU A 129 4.72 -8.34 -10.50
CA LEU A 129 5.21 -9.21 -9.42
C LEU A 129 6.70 -9.51 -9.56
N ALA A 130 7.17 -9.77 -10.79
CA ALA A 130 8.59 -9.95 -11.04
C ALA A 130 9.38 -8.68 -10.69
N GLY A 131 8.85 -7.49 -11.01
CA GLY A 131 9.45 -6.22 -10.61
C GLY A 131 9.49 -6.04 -9.10
N ALA A 132 8.38 -6.33 -8.42
CA ALA A 132 8.23 -6.22 -6.98
C ALA A 132 9.22 -7.12 -6.23
N TYR A 133 9.31 -8.39 -6.63
CA TYR A 133 10.26 -9.35 -6.07
C TYR A 133 11.71 -8.86 -6.22
N ARG A 134 12.06 -8.34 -7.39
CA ARG A 134 13.40 -7.79 -7.66
C ARG A 134 13.69 -6.52 -6.87
N MET A 135 12.70 -5.66 -6.64
CA MET A 135 12.84 -4.50 -5.74
C MET A 135 12.99 -4.92 -4.29
N LEU A 136 12.27 -5.95 -3.83
CA LEU A 136 12.46 -6.50 -2.50
C LEU A 136 13.88 -7.05 -2.32
N ILE A 137 14.37 -7.82 -3.29
CA ILE A 137 15.77 -8.28 -3.31
C ILE A 137 16.72 -7.09 -3.24
N LEU A 138 16.50 -6.05 -4.05
CA LEU A 138 17.34 -4.85 -4.04
C LEU A 138 17.38 -4.20 -2.66
N VAL A 139 16.23 -4.03 -2.01
CA VAL A 139 16.14 -3.49 -0.65
C VAL A 139 16.91 -4.36 0.33
N LEU A 140 16.75 -5.68 0.28
CA LEU A 140 17.49 -6.61 1.15
C LEU A 140 19.00 -6.55 0.91
N VAL A 141 19.44 -6.42 -0.34
CA VAL A 141 20.86 -6.26 -0.71
C VAL A 141 21.42 -4.92 -0.19
N VAL A 142 20.66 -3.83 -0.31
CA VAL A 142 21.06 -2.50 0.21
C VAL A 142 21.11 -2.50 1.73
N LEU A 143 20.13 -3.10 2.40
CA LEU A 143 20.10 -3.24 3.86
C LEU A 143 21.25 -4.13 4.35
N GLY A 144 21.50 -5.26 3.68
CA GLY A 144 22.63 -6.14 3.96
C GLY A 144 23.97 -5.42 3.80
N ALA A 145 24.14 -4.65 2.72
CA ALA A 145 25.31 -3.80 2.50
C ALA A 145 25.46 -2.72 3.59
N GLY A 146 24.36 -2.12 4.05
CA GLY A 146 24.37 -1.15 5.15
C GLY A 146 24.72 -1.78 6.50
N MET A 147 24.21 -2.99 6.77
CA MET A 147 24.52 -3.74 7.99
C MET A 147 25.91 -4.34 7.99
N PHE A 148 26.49 -4.64 6.83
CA PHE A 148 27.86 -5.13 6.70
C PHE A 148 28.86 -4.19 7.38
N ASN A 149 28.63 -2.87 7.35
CA ASN A 149 29.45 -1.89 8.06
C ASN A 149 29.45 -2.05 9.59
N LYS A 150 28.43 -2.69 10.18
CA LYS A 150 28.42 -2.99 11.62
C LYS A 150 29.31 -4.19 11.97
N VAL A 151 29.56 -5.06 11.00
CA VAL A 151 30.40 -6.27 11.16
C VAL A 151 31.84 -6.00 10.72
N VAL A 152 32.02 -5.16 9.70
CA VAL A 152 33.31 -4.72 9.17
C VAL A 152 33.37 -3.20 9.25
N PRO A 153 34.17 -2.61 10.16
CA PRO A 153 34.26 -1.17 10.31
C PRO A 153 35.01 -0.57 9.12
N LEU A 154 34.27 -0.17 8.08
CA LEU A 154 34.82 0.50 6.92
C LEU A 154 35.08 1.99 7.22
N PRO A 155 36.24 2.55 6.84
CA PRO A 155 36.60 3.93 7.14
C PRO A 155 35.78 4.96 6.33
N GLY A 156 35.33 6.01 7.01
CA GLY A 156 34.81 7.25 6.41
C GLY A 156 33.70 7.07 5.35
N PRO A 157 33.84 7.69 4.15
CA PRO A 157 32.78 7.76 3.12
C PRO A 157 32.42 6.40 2.52
N TRP A 158 33.26 5.36 2.70
CA TRP A 158 33.00 4.02 2.19
C TRP A 158 31.83 3.32 2.88
N SER A 159 31.53 3.70 4.12
CA SER A 159 30.35 3.22 4.84
C SER A 159 29.03 3.62 4.16
N LEU A 160 29.01 4.79 3.50
CA LEU A 160 27.86 5.27 2.72
C LEU A 160 27.95 4.87 1.24
N ALA A 161 29.17 4.70 0.72
CA ALA A 161 29.38 4.27 -0.67
C ALA A 161 28.89 2.85 -0.93
N LEU A 162 29.07 1.91 0.02
CA LEU A 162 28.70 0.51 -0.21
C LEU A 162 27.18 0.30 -0.43
N PRO A 163 26.29 0.84 0.43
CA PRO A 163 24.84 0.75 0.21
C PRO A 163 24.40 1.51 -1.05
N PHE A 164 25.07 2.62 -1.36
CA PHE A 164 24.79 3.40 -2.57
C PHE A 164 25.19 2.65 -3.85
N VAL A 165 26.37 2.00 -3.88
CA VAL A 165 26.81 1.15 -4.98
C VAL A 165 25.88 -0.05 -5.12
N ALA A 166 25.52 -0.71 -4.01
CA ALA A 166 24.54 -1.79 -4.00
C ALA A 166 23.19 -1.35 -4.58
N LEU A 167 22.75 -0.13 -4.27
CA LEU A 167 21.53 0.45 -4.81
C LEU A 167 21.65 0.71 -6.31
N VAL A 168 22.68 1.43 -6.76
CA VAL A 168 22.82 1.85 -8.17
C VAL A 168 23.09 0.64 -9.08
N VAL A 169 24.03 -0.22 -8.69
CA VAL A 169 24.39 -1.42 -9.48
C VAL A 169 23.28 -2.45 -9.37
N GLY A 170 22.76 -2.70 -8.17
CA GLY A 170 21.66 -3.65 -7.95
C GLY A 170 20.40 -3.25 -8.69
N ALA A 171 20.01 -1.96 -8.65
CA ALA A 171 18.86 -1.46 -9.42
C ALA A 171 19.08 -1.66 -10.92
N ARG A 172 20.27 -1.34 -11.43
CA ARG A 172 20.59 -1.53 -12.85
C ARG A 172 20.46 -3.00 -13.24
N VAL A 173 21.06 -3.91 -12.47
CA VAL A 173 21.07 -5.35 -12.77
C VAL A 173 19.67 -5.95 -12.64
N LEU A 174 19.02 -5.77 -11.49
CA LEU A 174 17.75 -6.40 -11.17
C LEU A 174 16.60 -5.84 -12.04
N LEU A 175 16.59 -4.54 -12.33
CA LEU A 175 15.49 -3.93 -13.10
C LEU A 175 15.73 -3.92 -14.62
N SER A 176 16.89 -4.35 -15.11
CA SER A 176 17.26 -4.27 -16.54
C SER A 176 16.26 -4.94 -17.48
N GLY A 177 15.77 -6.13 -17.12
CA GLY A 177 14.90 -6.98 -17.96
C GLY A 177 13.40 -6.94 -17.67
N LEU A 178 12.91 -5.96 -16.90
CA LEU A 178 11.48 -5.84 -16.63
C LEU A 178 10.75 -5.16 -17.80
N GLN A 179 9.66 -5.78 -18.26
CA GLN A 179 8.74 -5.19 -19.25
C GLN A 179 7.74 -4.25 -18.56
N LEU A 180 8.26 -3.23 -17.90
CA LEU A 180 7.50 -2.20 -17.17
C LEU A 180 8.06 -0.82 -17.48
N ASP A 181 7.25 0.22 -17.32
CA ASP A 181 7.79 1.56 -17.18
C ASP A 181 8.53 1.67 -15.84
N LYS A 182 9.87 1.63 -15.91
CA LYS A 182 10.75 1.62 -14.74
C LYS A 182 10.55 2.85 -13.87
N ARG A 183 10.26 4.01 -14.48
CA ARG A 183 10.04 5.25 -13.74
C ARG A 183 8.76 5.13 -12.91
N SER A 184 7.63 4.86 -13.55
CA SER A 184 6.34 4.70 -12.85
C SER A 184 6.40 3.58 -11.82
N PHE A 185 7.07 2.46 -12.13
CA PHE A 185 7.23 1.35 -11.20
C PHE A 185 8.04 1.72 -9.94
N VAL A 186 9.22 2.34 -10.10
CA VAL A 186 10.05 2.77 -8.97
C VAL A 186 9.32 3.83 -8.14
N THR A 187 8.66 4.80 -8.79
CA THR A 187 7.85 5.80 -8.10
C THR A 187 6.68 5.16 -7.35
N ALA A 188 5.98 4.19 -7.95
CA ALA A 188 4.88 3.48 -7.31
C ALA A 188 5.33 2.68 -6.08
N ILE A 189 6.48 2.01 -6.15
CA ILE A 189 7.09 1.34 -4.99
C ILE A 189 7.45 2.37 -3.91
N GLY A 190 8.04 3.50 -4.28
CA GLY A 190 8.34 4.59 -3.34
C GLY A 190 7.07 5.14 -2.65
N ILE A 191 5.99 5.33 -3.41
CA ILE A 191 4.68 5.69 -2.86
C ILE A 191 4.20 4.62 -1.90
N ALA A 192 4.21 3.34 -2.28
CA ALA A 192 3.78 2.23 -1.44
C ALA A 192 4.54 2.19 -0.11
N VAL A 193 5.86 2.31 -0.13
CA VAL A 193 6.68 2.36 1.10
C VAL A 193 6.32 3.58 1.95
N PHE A 194 6.19 4.76 1.33
CA PHE A 194 5.87 6.00 2.05
C PHE A 194 4.48 5.94 2.72
N ILE A 195 3.44 5.50 2.00
CA ILE A 195 2.08 5.39 2.58
C ILE A 195 2.04 4.38 3.73
N CYS A 196 2.80 3.28 3.64
CA CYS A 196 2.87 2.27 4.69
C CYS A 196 3.57 2.82 5.93
N ALA A 197 4.59 3.67 5.76
CA ALA A 197 5.24 4.35 6.88
C ALA A 197 4.27 5.34 7.57
N VAL A 198 3.49 6.08 6.80
CA VAL A 198 2.45 6.99 7.32
C VAL A 198 1.35 6.20 8.04
N SER A 199 0.87 5.11 7.44
CA SER A 199 -0.12 4.20 8.02
C SER A 199 0.35 3.63 9.36
N ALA A 200 1.58 3.09 9.40
CA ALA A 200 2.18 2.56 10.61
C ALA A 200 2.37 3.62 11.70
N PHE A 201 2.76 4.84 11.33
CA PHE A 201 2.88 5.95 12.27
C PHE A 201 1.52 6.34 12.87
N ILE A 202 0.48 6.45 12.05
CA ILE A 202 -0.90 6.68 12.52
C ILE A 202 -1.36 5.53 13.42
N GLY A 203 -1.07 4.29 13.03
CA GLY A 203 -1.34 3.09 13.82
C GLY A 203 -0.69 3.13 15.20
N ALA A 204 0.56 3.60 15.27
CA ALA A 204 1.30 3.81 16.51
C ALA A 204 0.68 4.93 17.38
N LEU A 205 0.22 6.04 16.78
CA LEU A 205 -0.54 7.07 17.50
C LEU A 205 -1.82 6.50 18.10
N GLY A 206 -2.52 5.63 17.38
CA GLY A 206 -3.67 4.90 17.91
C GLY A 206 -3.30 4.00 19.10
N ALA A 207 -2.15 3.33 19.04
CA ALA A 207 -1.68 2.47 20.13
C ALA A 207 -1.27 3.26 21.39
N MET A 208 -0.96 4.56 21.28
CA MET A 208 -0.72 5.40 22.45
C MET A 208 -1.98 5.57 23.32
N TYR A 209 -3.18 5.42 22.76
CA TYR A 209 -4.42 5.41 23.53
C TYR A 209 -4.53 4.22 24.49
N THR A 210 -3.69 3.18 24.33
CA THR A 210 -3.61 2.05 25.28
C THR A 210 -2.57 2.29 26.38
N GLY A 211 -2.08 3.52 26.55
CA GLY A 211 -1.07 3.87 27.55
C GLY A 211 0.38 3.57 27.17
N LYS A 212 0.65 3.14 25.92
CA LYS A 212 2.02 2.96 25.41
C LYS A 212 2.68 4.33 25.17
N THR A 213 3.96 4.45 25.49
CA THR A 213 4.76 5.60 25.03
C THR A 213 4.89 5.56 23.50
N LEU A 214 5.17 6.71 22.86
CA LEU A 214 5.38 6.75 21.41
C LEU A 214 6.50 5.80 20.96
N VAL A 215 7.59 5.72 21.72
CA VAL A 215 8.72 4.82 21.43
C VAL A 215 8.27 3.36 21.44
N GLN A 216 7.50 2.95 22.45
CA GLN A 216 6.95 1.59 22.53
C GLN A 216 5.93 1.33 21.42
N ALA A 217 5.07 2.30 21.10
CA ALA A 217 4.07 2.16 20.05
C ALA A 217 4.69 2.03 18.65
N ILE A 218 5.80 2.72 18.39
CA ILE A 218 6.56 2.58 17.14
C ILE A 218 7.27 1.22 17.10
N ALA A 219 7.93 0.83 18.20
CA ALA A 219 8.74 -0.39 18.24
C ALA A 219 7.90 -1.67 18.19
N ASP A 220 6.73 -1.68 18.82
CA ASP A 220 5.91 -2.88 19.01
C ASP A 220 4.88 -3.04 17.85
N PRO A 221 3.78 -2.28 17.76
CA PRO A 221 2.91 -2.32 16.58
C PRO A 221 3.54 -1.75 15.31
N GLY A 222 4.24 -0.60 15.41
CA GLY A 222 4.56 0.23 14.24
C GLY A 222 5.44 -0.48 13.21
N ILE A 223 6.51 -1.13 13.63
CA ILE A 223 7.42 -1.86 12.70
C ILE A 223 6.69 -3.04 12.05
N GLY A 224 5.97 -3.84 12.83
CA GLY A 224 5.21 -4.98 12.30
C GLY A 224 4.14 -4.55 11.30
N TRP A 225 3.42 -3.48 11.62
CA TRP A 225 2.42 -2.87 10.74
C TRP A 225 3.07 -2.38 9.44
N PHE A 226 4.15 -1.61 9.53
CA PHE A 226 4.86 -1.10 8.37
C PHE A 226 5.25 -2.22 7.40
N VAL A 227 5.84 -3.31 7.92
CA VAL A 227 6.26 -4.45 7.10
C VAL A 227 5.05 -5.16 6.48
N GLY A 228 4.00 -5.45 7.27
CA GLY A 228 2.81 -6.13 6.81
C GLY A 228 2.03 -5.34 5.74
N ASP A 229 1.89 -4.03 5.93
CA ASP A 229 1.29 -3.11 4.96
C ASP A 229 2.16 -3.00 3.73
N THR A 230 3.49 -2.92 3.85
CA THR A 230 4.39 -2.78 2.69
C THR A 230 4.30 -3.99 1.76
N VAL A 231 4.35 -5.21 2.31
CA VAL A 231 4.18 -6.44 1.51
C VAL A 231 2.82 -6.44 0.81
N SER A 232 1.77 -6.05 1.51
CA SER A 232 0.41 -6.05 0.97
C SER A 232 0.19 -4.92 -0.06
N ALA A 233 0.74 -3.74 0.15
CA ALA A 233 0.71 -2.62 -0.79
C ALA A 233 1.44 -2.97 -2.09
N ILE A 234 2.55 -3.73 -2.00
CA ILE A 234 3.23 -4.28 -3.17
C ILE A 234 2.31 -5.24 -3.95
N LEU A 235 1.53 -6.08 -3.26
CA LEU A 235 0.47 -6.89 -3.91
C LEU A 235 -0.62 -6.00 -4.51
N GLY A 236 -0.96 -4.88 -3.87
CA GLY A 236 -1.87 -3.86 -4.40
C GLY A 236 -1.38 -3.28 -5.72
N LEU A 237 -0.08 -3.02 -5.87
CA LEU A 237 0.52 -2.57 -7.13
C LEU A 237 0.36 -3.60 -8.25
N TYR A 238 0.38 -4.91 -7.94
CA TYR A 238 0.07 -5.96 -8.90
C TYR A 238 -1.39 -5.95 -9.34
N LEU A 239 -2.32 -5.52 -8.47
CA LEU A 239 -3.73 -5.43 -8.81
C LEU A 239 -3.99 -4.32 -9.82
N LEU A 240 -3.31 -3.18 -9.71
CA LEU A 240 -3.55 -1.99 -10.53
C LEU A 240 -3.61 -2.25 -12.05
N PRO A 241 -2.68 -3.02 -12.67
CA PRO A 241 -2.72 -3.31 -14.10
C PRO A 241 -3.71 -4.41 -14.52
N LEU A 242 -4.38 -5.12 -13.60
CA LEU A 242 -5.25 -6.26 -13.96
C LEU A 242 -6.54 -5.83 -14.67
N TYR A 243 -7.13 -4.72 -14.23
CA TYR A 243 -8.46 -4.30 -14.70
C TYR A 243 -8.58 -2.84 -15.21
N PRO A 244 -7.50 -2.10 -15.56
CA PRO A 244 -7.60 -0.67 -15.84
C PRO A 244 -8.51 -0.39 -17.04
N GLU A 245 -8.42 -1.16 -18.12
CA GLU A 245 -9.29 -0.99 -19.28
C GLU A 245 -10.74 -1.34 -18.99
N ARG A 246 -10.99 -2.45 -18.29
CA ARG A 246 -12.36 -2.86 -17.93
C ARG A 246 -13.01 -1.87 -16.98
N LEU A 247 -12.27 -1.33 -16.03
CA LEU A 247 -12.77 -0.34 -15.07
C LEU A 247 -12.97 1.04 -15.71
N ARG A 248 -12.10 1.47 -16.64
CA ARG A 248 -12.32 2.67 -17.46
C ARG A 248 -13.53 2.48 -18.38
N ALA A 249 -13.60 1.36 -19.08
CA ALA A 249 -14.75 1.01 -19.90
C ALA A 249 -16.03 0.98 -19.05
N ALA A 250 -15.95 0.53 -17.80
CA ALA A 250 -17.05 0.53 -16.84
C ALA A 250 -17.46 1.92 -16.32
N GLY A 251 -16.65 2.97 -16.54
CA GLY A 251 -16.86 4.31 -15.98
C GLY A 251 -16.48 4.43 -14.49
N ILE A 252 -15.69 3.49 -13.97
CA ILE A 252 -15.27 3.44 -12.57
C ILE A 252 -14.01 4.30 -12.36
N ILE A 253 -13.04 4.18 -13.29
CA ILE A 253 -11.82 4.98 -13.34
C ILE A 253 -12.03 6.10 -14.37
N LYS A 254 -11.60 7.32 -14.04
CA LYS A 254 -11.60 8.46 -14.97
C LYS A 254 -10.36 8.48 -15.86
#